data_AF-A0A5K7WYP1-F1
#
_entry.id   AF-A0A5K7WYP1-F1
#
_cell.length_a   1.000
_cell.length_b   1.000
_cell.length_c   1.000
_cell.angle_alpha   90.00
_cell.angle_beta   90.00
_cell.angle_gamma   90.00
#
_symmetry.space_group_name_H-M   'P 1'
#
loop_
_entity.id
_entity.type
_entity.pdbx_description
1 polymer ?
#
loop_
_entity_poly.entity_id
_entity_poly.type
_entity_poly.pdbx_seq_one_letter_code
_entity_poly.pdbx_strand_id
1 'polypeptide(L)'
;MCLEDQRRDSFRTGLLGVLWLIFFPNAPYLVTDFIHLQHITFYTTETTDVYTTNFWSWLGLIQIGTAVFIGLFSGMLSLWIIHHRFLKRLISPLAELALLMIFITSGAAVYIGRFLRLNSWDLFYPVHFITQITGHINSFSIAFSLMSAGAVGIGYCVFSVLLMTAAKISRLHR
;
A
#
# COMPACT_ATOMS: atom_id res chain seq x y z
N MET A 1 15.58 -14.77 33.45
CA MET A 1 14.89 -13.46 33.48
C MET A 1 15.32 -12.50 32.36
N CYS A 2 16.54 -11.92 32.30
CA CYS A 2 16.90 -10.95 31.24
C CYS A 2 16.86 -11.50 29.78
N LEU A 3 17.27 -12.76 29.56
CA LEU A 3 17.32 -13.35 28.21
C LEU A 3 15.94 -13.78 27.69
N GLU A 4 15.02 -14.15 28.58
CA GLU A 4 13.64 -14.46 28.21
C GLU A 4 12.86 -13.20 27.84
N ASP A 5 13.10 -12.08 28.50
CA ASP A 5 12.43 -10.81 28.19
C ASP A 5 12.87 -10.27 26.82
N GLN A 6 14.19 -10.32 26.53
CA GLN A 6 14.73 -9.91 25.23
C GLN A 6 14.25 -10.81 24.07
N ARG A 7 14.13 -12.12 24.31
CA ARG A 7 13.62 -13.09 23.30
C ARG A 7 12.11 -12.93 23.08
N ARG A 8 11.34 -12.65 24.15
CA ARG A 8 9.90 -12.41 24.09
C ARG A 8 9.56 -11.12 23.36
N ASP A 9 10.36 -10.07 23.52
CA ASP A 9 10.23 -8.82 22.76
C ASP A 9 10.59 -8.99 21.28
N SER A 10 11.60 -9.81 20.97
CA SER A 10 11.95 -10.12 19.57
C SER A 10 10.85 -10.92 18.86
N PHE A 11 10.27 -11.92 19.53
CA PHE A 11 9.14 -12.68 18.99
C PHE A 11 7.90 -11.81 18.75
N ARG A 12 7.54 -10.96 19.73
CA ARG A 12 6.44 -10.01 19.60
C ARG A 12 6.67 -9.03 18.44
N THR A 13 7.89 -8.51 18.31
CA THR A 13 8.27 -7.62 17.21
C THR A 13 8.16 -8.33 15.86
N GLY A 14 8.62 -9.58 15.76
CA GLY A 14 8.49 -10.38 14.55
C GLY A 14 7.04 -10.64 14.17
N LEU A 15 6.19 -11.02 15.14
CA LEU A 15 4.77 -11.24 14.92
C LEU A 15 4.06 -9.97 14.44
N LEU A 16 4.34 -8.83 15.08
CA LEU A 16 3.79 -7.53 14.66
C LEU A 16 4.28 -7.12 13.27
N GLY A 17 5.53 -7.45 12.91
CA GLY A 17 6.07 -7.21 11.58
C GLY A 17 5.40 -8.05 10.50
N VAL A 18 5.11 -9.33 10.77
CA VAL A 18 4.35 -10.20 9.86
C VAL A 18 2.92 -9.69 9.71
N LEU A 19 2.27 -9.34 10.82
CA LEU A 19 0.92 -8.77 10.78
C LEU A 19 0.91 -7.46 9.97
N TRP A 20 1.90 -6.59 10.19
CA TRP A 20 2.07 -5.39 9.39
C TRP A 20 2.22 -5.71 7.89
N LEU A 21 3.01 -6.72 7.52
CA LEU A 21 3.20 -7.09 6.11
C LEU A 21 1.91 -7.58 5.44
N ILE A 22 1.02 -8.24 6.19
CA ILE A 22 -0.30 -8.66 5.70
C ILE A 22 -1.23 -7.46 5.46
N PHE A 23 -1.14 -6.41 6.29
CA PHE A 23 -2.01 -5.25 6.20
C PHE A 23 -1.45 -4.10 5.33
N PHE A 24 -0.13 -4.02 5.15
CA PHE A 24 0.53 -2.97 4.37
C PHE A 24 -0.02 -2.85 2.93
N PRO A 25 -0.27 -3.95 2.19
CA PRO A 25 -0.78 -3.86 0.82
C PRO A 25 -2.15 -3.19 0.68
N ASN A 26 -2.92 -3.10 1.78
CA ASN A 26 -4.20 -2.38 1.75
C ASN A 26 -4.01 -0.89 1.46
N ALA A 27 -2.89 -0.28 1.85
CA ALA A 27 -2.63 1.13 1.58
C ALA A 27 -2.50 1.43 0.08
N PRO A 28 -1.61 0.77 -0.70
CA PRO A 28 -1.57 0.96 -2.14
C PRO A 28 -2.80 0.39 -2.87
N TYR A 29 -3.51 -0.58 -2.29
CA TYR A 29 -4.78 -1.08 -2.84
C TYR A 29 -5.83 0.03 -2.95
N LEU A 30 -5.90 0.98 -2.01
CA LEU A 30 -6.87 2.09 -2.04
C LEU A 30 -6.79 2.90 -3.34
N VAL A 31 -5.61 3.01 -3.97
CA VAL A 31 -5.47 3.71 -5.26
C VAL A 31 -6.40 3.11 -6.33
N THR A 32 -6.66 1.81 -6.26
CA THR A 32 -7.55 1.15 -7.21
C THR A 32 -9.04 1.44 -6.95
N ASP A 33 -9.42 2.03 -5.80
CA ASP A 33 -10.80 2.47 -5.53
C ASP A 33 -11.20 3.70 -6.36
N PHE A 34 -10.26 4.38 -7.01
CA PHE A 34 -10.60 5.41 -8.00
C PHE A 34 -11.49 4.88 -9.14
N ILE A 35 -11.52 3.57 -9.38
CA ILE A 35 -12.45 2.96 -10.33
C ILE A 35 -13.92 3.29 -10.01
N HIS A 36 -14.27 3.54 -8.75
CA HIS A 36 -15.64 3.90 -8.35
C HIS A 36 -16.09 5.27 -8.85
N LEU A 37 -15.14 6.15 -9.23
CA LEU A 37 -15.47 7.42 -9.89
C LEU A 37 -16.17 7.21 -11.23
N GLN A 38 -16.03 6.04 -11.87
CA GLN A 38 -16.74 5.72 -13.12
C GLN A 38 -18.27 5.75 -12.96
N HIS A 39 -18.77 5.54 -11.75
CA HIS A 39 -20.22 5.54 -11.46
C HIS A 39 -20.73 6.95 -11.14
N ILE A 40 -19.85 7.95 -11.10
CA ILE A 40 -20.19 9.35 -10.84
C ILE A 40 -20.17 10.10 -12.16
N THR A 41 -21.30 10.73 -12.49
CA THR A 41 -21.41 11.55 -13.70
C THR A 41 -20.93 12.97 -13.42
N PHE A 42 -19.84 13.39 -14.09
CA PHE A 42 -19.26 14.73 -13.94
C PHE A 42 -19.56 15.67 -15.11
N TYR A 43 -19.88 15.11 -16.28
CA TYR A 43 -20.17 15.86 -17.49
C TYR A 43 -21.65 15.75 -17.82
N THR A 44 -22.25 16.86 -18.21
CA THR A 44 -23.64 16.90 -18.69
C THR A 44 -23.63 17.37 -20.14
N THR A 45 -24.41 16.72 -20.99
CA THR A 45 -24.55 17.08 -22.42
C THR A 45 -25.84 17.85 -22.69
N GLU A 46 -26.70 18.02 -21.67
CA GLU A 46 -28.05 18.57 -21.84
C GLU A 46 -28.16 20.06 -21.51
N THR A 47 -27.14 20.66 -20.89
CA THR A 47 -27.13 22.06 -20.47
C THR A 47 -25.94 22.83 -21.06
N THR A 48 -26.02 24.16 -21.11
CA THR A 48 -24.89 25.05 -21.51
C THR A 48 -23.64 24.87 -20.65
N ASP A 49 -23.81 24.35 -19.44
CA ASP A 49 -22.71 24.02 -18.54
C ASP A 49 -22.08 22.68 -18.89
N VAL A 50 -20.75 22.64 -19.02
CA VAL A 50 -19.97 21.43 -19.35
C VAL A 50 -19.93 20.43 -18.18
N TYR A 51 -20.08 20.91 -16.95
CA TYR A 51 -19.91 20.13 -15.73
C TYR A 51 -21.19 20.03 -14.90
N THR A 52 -21.37 18.92 -14.20
CA THR A 52 -22.48 18.74 -13.26
C THR A 52 -22.38 19.73 -12.10
N THR A 53 -23.51 20.34 -11.74
CA THR A 53 -23.66 21.14 -10.52
C THR A 53 -24.15 20.29 -9.34
N ASN A 54 -24.25 18.96 -9.51
CA ASN A 54 -24.64 18.05 -8.44
C ASN A 54 -23.52 17.94 -7.39
N PHE A 55 -23.78 18.51 -6.21
CA PHE A 55 -22.85 18.51 -5.07
C PHE A 55 -22.37 17.11 -4.67
N TRP A 56 -23.24 16.09 -4.73
CA TRP A 56 -22.91 14.72 -4.31
C TRP A 56 -21.82 14.08 -5.19
N SER A 57 -21.77 14.41 -6.48
CA SER A 57 -20.72 13.95 -7.39
C SER A 57 -19.34 14.44 -6.95
N TRP A 58 -19.24 15.74 -6.62
CA TRP A 58 -18.01 16.37 -6.15
C TRP A 58 -17.62 15.89 -4.74
N LEU A 59 -18.60 15.70 -3.86
CA LEU A 59 -18.36 15.11 -2.54
C LEU A 59 -17.77 13.70 -2.65
N GLY A 60 -18.29 12.86 -3.55
CA GLY A 60 -17.77 11.52 -3.80
C GLY A 60 -16.33 11.52 -4.30
N LEU A 61 -15.99 12.44 -5.22
CA LEU A 61 -14.62 12.65 -5.70
C LEU A 61 -13.67 12.99 -4.54
N ILE A 62 -14.04 13.97 -3.71
CA ILE A 62 -13.23 14.43 -2.58
C ILE A 62 -13.09 13.34 -1.52
N GLN A 63 -14.16 12.58 -1.25
CA GLN A 63 -14.15 11.49 -0.28
C GLN A 63 -13.16 10.38 -0.71
N ILE A 64 -13.26 9.90 -1.95
CA ILE A 64 -12.34 8.87 -2.47
C ILE A 64 -10.91 9.43 -2.50
N GLY A 65 -10.71 10.63 -3.05
CA GLY A 65 -9.39 11.25 -3.13
C GLY A 65 -8.72 11.41 -1.77
N THR A 66 -9.48 11.83 -0.76
CA THR A 66 -8.98 12.02 0.61
C THR A 66 -8.69 10.68 1.29
N ALA A 67 -9.57 9.68 1.13
CA ALA A 67 -9.35 8.33 1.66
C ALA A 67 -8.08 7.70 1.07
N VAL A 68 -7.89 7.80 -0.24
CA VAL A 68 -6.67 7.34 -0.93
C VAL A 68 -5.45 8.10 -0.43
N PHE A 69 -5.53 9.43 -0.34
CA PHE A 69 -4.40 10.25 0.10
C PHE A 69 -3.97 9.90 1.52
N ILE A 70 -4.89 9.88 2.49
CA ILE A 70 -4.60 9.56 3.89
C ILE A 70 -4.07 8.14 4.01
N GLY A 71 -4.74 7.16 3.39
CA GLY A 71 -4.34 5.77 3.47
C GLY A 71 -2.97 5.50 2.86
N LEU A 72 -2.70 6.06 1.67
CA LEU A 72 -1.40 5.94 1.01
C LEU A 72 -0.31 6.65 1.81
N PHE A 73 -0.55 7.87 2.29
CA PHE A 73 0.42 8.63 3.09
C PHE A 73 0.77 7.90 4.40
N SER A 74 -0.24 7.42 5.13
CA SER A 74 -0.05 6.62 6.34
C SER A 74 0.70 5.31 6.05
N GLY A 75 0.39 4.64 4.93
CA GLY A 75 1.11 3.45 4.48
C GLY A 75 2.58 3.71 4.18
N MET A 76 2.88 4.77 3.42
CA MET A 76 4.26 5.15 3.09
C MET A 76 5.05 5.58 4.33
N LEU A 77 4.42 6.32 5.25
CA LEU A 77 5.02 6.68 6.53
C LEU A 77 5.36 5.43 7.36
N SER A 78 4.43 4.48 7.42
CA SER A 78 4.61 3.21 8.11
C SER A 78 5.79 2.40 7.53
N LEU A 79 5.86 2.27 6.21
CA LEU A 79 6.97 1.63 5.52
C LEU A 79 8.29 2.37 5.77
N TRP A 80 8.28 3.71 5.78
CA TRP A 80 9.47 4.50 6.06
C TRP A 80 10.03 4.24 7.46
N ILE A 81 9.15 4.16 8.47
CA ILE A 81 9.51 3.82 9.84
C ILE A 81 10.13 2.41 9.88
N ILE A 82 9.53 1.44 9.20
CA ILE A 82 10.03 0.06 9.19
C ILE A 82 11.40 -0.04 8.51
N HIS A 83 11.55 0.62 7.37
CA HIS A 83 12.82 0.65 6.67
C HIS A 83 13.92 1.27 7.54
N HIS A 84 13.68 2.44 8.14
CA HIS A 84 14.72 3.15 8.88
C HIS A 84 15.01 2.60 10.28
N ARG A 85 13.98 2.07 10.96
CA ARG A 85 14.12 1.61 12.35
C ARG A 85 14.48 0.13 12.45
N PHE A 86 14.09 -0.69 11.48
CA PHE A 86 14.29 -2.13 11.52
C PHE A 86 15.19 -2.62 10.39
N LEU A 87 14.85 -2.36 9.11
CA LEU A 87 15.62 -2.91 8.00
C LEU A 87 17.05 -2.34 7.92
N LYS A 88 17.26 -1.05 8.20
CA LYS A 88 18.61 -0.45 8.25
C LYS A 88 19.51 -0.98 9.37
N ARG A 89 18.98 -1.79 10.31
CA ARG A 89 19.81 -2.52 11.28
C ARG A 89 20.41 -3.80 10.70
N LEU A 90 19.89 -4.27 9.56
CA LEU A 90 20.42 -5.40 8.81
C LEU A 90 21.62 -4.97 7.97
N ILE A 91 22.32 -5.96 7.43
CA ILE A 91 23.38 -5.73 6.43
C ILE A 91 22.74 -5.08 5.19
N SER A 92 23.34 -4.01 4.68
CA SER A 92 22.79 -3.14 3.61
C SER A 92 22.07 -3.88 2.46
N PRO A 93 22.68 -4.86 1.75
CA PRO A 93 22.01 -5.61 0.69
C PRO A 93 20.77 -6.40 1.13
N LEU A 94 20.73 -6.89 2.38
CA LEU A 94 19.58 -7.63 2.90
C LEU A 94 18.39 -6.71 3.18
N ALA A 95 18.67 -5.47 3.60
CA ALA A 95 17.64 -4.45 3.81
C ALA A 95 16.96 -4.07 2.48
N GLU A 96 17.75 -3.85 1.43
CA GLU A 96 17.26 -3.52 0.09
C GLU A 96 16.48 -4.68 -0.54
N LEU A 97 16.97 -5.92 -0.37
CA LEU A 97 16.24 -7.12 -0.81
C LEU A 97 14.89 -7.27 -0.09
N ALA A 98 14.86 -7.06 1.23
CA ALA A 98 13.62 -7.11 1.98
C ALA A 98 12.63 -6.03 1.51
N LEU A 99 13.11 -4.83 1.22
CA LEU A 99 12.30 -3.74 0.69
C LEU A 99 11.73 -4.08 -0.70
N LEU A 100 12.55 -4.65 -1.59
CA LEU A 100 12.11 -5.12 -2.90
C LEU A 100 11.00 -6.19 -2.77
N MET A 101 11.18 -7.14 -1.85
CA MET A 101 10.18 -8.19 -1.59
C MET A 101 8.86 -7.61 -1.06
N ILE A 102 8.91 -6.58 -0.21
CA ILE A 102 7.72 -5.85 0.24
C ILE A 102 6.99 -5.22 -0.96
N PHE A 103 7.71 -4.64 -1.93
CA PHE A 103 7.07 -4.07 -3.12
C PHE A 103 6.40 -5.13 -3.99
N ILE A 104 7.09 -6.24 -4.26
CA ILE A 104 6.57 -7.33 -5.08
C ILE A 104 5.33 -7.95 -4.43
N THR A 105 5.42 -8.28 -3.13
CA THR A 105 4.30 -8.87 -2.39
C THR A 105 3.12 -7.91 -2.27
N SER A 106 3.38 -6.62 -2.09
CA SER A 106 2.34 -5.59 -2.09
C SER A 106 1.65 -5.47 -3.45
N GLY A 107 2.41 -5.44 -4.55
CA GLY A 107 1.84 -5.41 -5.90
C GLY A 107 0.97 -6.64 -6.21
N ALA A 108 1.42 -7.83 -5.83
CA ALA A 108 0.63 -9.06 -5.95
C ALA A 108 -0.64 -9.01 -5.10
N ALA A 109 -0.56 -8.50 -3.88
CA ALA A 109 -1.72 -8.34 -3.00
C ALA A 109 -2.75 -7.32 -3.53
N VAL A 110 -2.32 -6.27 -4.24
CA VAL A 110 -3.26 -5.35 -4.94
C VAL A 110 -4.05 -6.10 -6.02
N TYR A 111 -3.39 -6.96 -6.81
CA TYR A 111 -4.08 -7.80 -7.79
C TYR A 111 -5.08 -8.74 -7.12
N ILE A 112 -4.63 -9.47 -6.10
CA ILE A 112 -5.44 -10.43 -5.35
C ILE A 112 -6.69 -9.75 -4.76
N GLY A 113 -6.54 -8.58 -4.13
CA GLY A 113 -7.67 -7.84 -3.57
C GLY A 113 -8.63 -7.35 -4.65
N ARG A 114 -8.13 -6.86 -5.79
CA ARG A 114 -8.98 -6.17 -6.78
C ARG A 114 -9.72 -7.14 -7.69
N PHE A 115 -9.04 -8.19 -8.15
CA PHE A 115 -9.57 -9.12 -9.14
C PHE A 115 -10.12 -10.39 -8.52
N LEU A 116 -9.40 -10.99 -7.56
CA LEU A 116 -9.85 -12.21 -6.88
C LEU A 116 -10.79 -11.90 -5.71
N ARG A 117 -10.88 -10.62 -5.29
CA ARG A 117 -11.71 -10.15 -4.15
C ARG A 117 -11.42 -10.89 -2.84
N LEU A 118 -10.20 -11.39 -2.70
CA LEU A 118 -9.71 -12.01 -1.47
C LEU A 118 -9.24 -10.94 -0.51
N ASN A 119 -9.58 -11.09 0.77
CA ASN A 119 -9.18 -10.22 1.85
C ASN A 119 -8.05 -10.85 2.68
N SER A 120 -7.44 -10.07 3.56
CA SER A 120 -6.42 -10.56 4.50
C SER A 120 -6.93 -11.72 5.39
N TRP A 121 -8.24 -11.86 5.58
CA TRP A 121 -8.87 -12.94 6.36
C TRP A 121 -8.95 -14.27 5.60
N ASP A 122 -8.88 -14.26 4.26
CA ASP A 122 -8.86 -15.50 3.46
C ASP A 122 -7.56 -16.29 3.67
N LEU A 123 -6.54 -15.67 4.27
CA LEU A 123 -5.32 -16.34 4.70
C LEU A 123 -5.59 -17.43 5.77
N PHE A 124 -6.71 -17.33 6.49
CA PHE A 124 -7.15 -18.37 7.43
C PHE A 124 -7.78 -19.59 6.73
N TYR A 125 -8.06 -19.51 5.43
CA TYR A 125 -8.58 -20.60 4.60
C TYR A 125 -7.59 -20.94 3.45
N PRO A 126 -6.44 -21.55 3.78
CA PRO A 126 -5.30 -21.63 2.86
C PRO A 126 -5.58 -22.42 1.57
N VAL A 127 -6.43 -23.47 1.63
CA VAL A 127 -6.77 -24.27 0.45
C VAL A 127 -7.56 -23.44 -0.57
N HIS A 128 -8.56 -22.68 -0.10
CA HIS A 128 -9.33 -21.77 -0.96
C HIS A 128 -8.43 -20.66 -1.52
N PHE A 129 -7.59 -20.07 -0.66
CA PHE A 129 -6.68 -19.01 -1.07
C PHE A 129 -5.70 -19.45 -2.17
N ILE A 130 -5.05 -20.61 -2.01
CA ILE A 130 -4.06 -21.12 -2.97
C ILE A 130 -4.71 -21.53 -4.29
N THR A 131 -5.87 -22.19 -4.24
CA THR A 131 -6.59 -22.61 -5.45
C THR A 131 -7.05 -21.43 -6.30
N GLN A 132 -7.55 -20.37 -5.66
CA GLN A 132 -7.90 -19.12 -6.33
C GLN A 132 -6.68 -18.45 -6.96
N ILE A 133 -5.56 -18.33 -6.24
CA ILE A 133 -4.35 -17.71 -6.80
C ILE A 133 -3.85 -18.49 -8.00
N THR A 134 -3.64 -19.80 -7.84
CA THR A 134 -3.06 -20.67 -8.88
C THR A 134 -3.96 -20.79 -10.12
N GLY A 135 -5.28 -20.80 -9.94
CA GLY A 135 -6.25 -20.83 -11.04
C GLY A 135 -6.31 -19.54 -11.87
N HIS A 136 -5.82 -18.41 -11.33
CA HIS A 136 -5.90 -17.09 -11.97
C HIS A 136 -4.52 -16.51 -12.35
N ILE A 137 -3.45 -17.32 -12.33
CA ILE A 137 -2.14 -16.91 -12.84
C ILE A 137 -2.19 -16.85 -14.37
N ASN A 138 -1.98 -15.66 -14.92
CA ASN A 138 -1.88 -15.42 -16.35
C ASN A 138 -0.94 -14.23 -16.60
N SER A 139 -0.67 -13.92 -17.88
CA SER A 139 0.22 -12.80 -18.23
C SER A 139 -0.28 -11.47 -17.69
N PHE A 140 -1.60 -11.26 -17.63
CA PHE A 140 -2.20 -10.04 -17.10
C PHE A 140 -1.97 -9.90 -15.59
N SER A 141 -2.18 -10.95 -14.80
CA SER A 141 -2.00 -10.91 -13.35
C SER A 141 -0.56 -10.63 -12.94
N ILE A 142 0.40 -11.23 -13.65
CA ILE A 142 1.83 -10.96 -13.47
C ILE A 142 2.15 -9.51 -13.85
N ALA A 143 1.74 -9.06 -15.04
CA ALA A 143 2.02 -7.70 -15.51
C ALA A 143 1.42 -6.63 -14.59
N PHE A 144 0.16 -6.82 -14.17
CA PHE A 144 -0.52 -5.92 -13.24
C PHE A 144 0.19 -5.89 -11.88
N SER A 145 0.54 -7.06 -11.33
CA SER A 145 1.24 -7.14 -10.03
C SER A 145 2.60 -6.45 -10.06
N LEU A 146 3.36 -6.60 -11.15
CA LEU A 146 4.66 -5.94 -11.34
C LEU A 146 4.50 -4.42 -11.52
N MET A 147 3.49 -3.98 -12.28
CA MET A 147 3.15 -2.57 -12.43
C MET A 147 2.80 -1.95 -11.07
N SER A 148 1.94 -2.61 -10.28
CA SER A 148 1.58 -2.17 -8.94
C SER A 148 2.78 -2.16 -7.99
N ALA A 149 3.65 -3.17 -8.05
CA ALA A 149 4.89 -3.20 -7.27
C ALA A 149 5.81 -2.02 -7.62
N GLY A 150 5.96 -1.72 -8.91
CA GLY A 150 6.70 -0.56 -9.40
C GLY A 150 6.10 0.75 -8.90
N ALA A 151 4.77 0.90 -8.94
CA ALA A 151 4.08 2.08 -8.41
C ALA A 151 4.31 2.26 -6.90
N VAL A 152 4.27 1.19 -6.11
CA VAL A 152 4.60 1.22 -4.67
C VAL A 152 6.05 1.65 -4.46
N GLY A 153 6.99 1.07 -5.21
CA GLY A 153 8.41 1.40 -5.10
C GLY A 153 8.70 2.86 -5.46
N ILE A 154 8.17 3.35 -6.57
CA ILE A 154 8.28 4.76 -6.99
C ILE A 154 7.67 5.68 -5.93
N GLY A 155 6.46 5.36 -5.46
CA GLY A 155 5.78 6.12 -4.41
C GLY A 155 6.60 6.20 -3.13
N TYR A 156 7.20 5.08 -2.71
CA TYR A 156 8.09 5.04 -1.56
C TYR A 156 9.35 5.86 -1.76
N CYS A 157 10.01 5.78 -2.92
CA CYS A 157 11.19 6.57 -3.23
C CYS A 157 10.89 8.07 -3.14
N VAL A 158 9.83 8.54 -3.82
CA VAL A 158 9.39 9.95 -3.77
C VAL A 158 9.10 10.39 -2.33
N PHE A 159 8.35 9.59 -1.58
CA PHE A 159 8.01 9.87 -0.20
C PHE A 159 9.26 9.95 0.69
N SER A 160 10.21 9.05 0.50
CA SER A 160 11.44 9.02 1.28
C SER A 160 12.32 10.26 1.04
N VAL A 161 12.44 10.71 -0.21
CA VAL A 161 13.18 11.93 -0.58
C VAL A 161 12.53 13.17 0.04
N LEU A 162 11.19 13.24 -0.01
CA LEU A 162 10.43 14.34 0.58
C LEU A 162 10.67 14.43 2.09
N LEU A 163 10.54 13.32 2.81
CA LEU A 163 10.77 13.30 4.26
C LEU A 163 12.22 13.62 4.64
N MET A 164 13.20 13.09 3.91
CA MET A 164 14.61 13.40 4.17
C MET A 164 14.90 14.88 3.95
N THR A 165 14.32 15.49 2.92
CA THR A 165 14.48 16.92 2.63
C THR A 165 13.84 17.78 3.72
N ALA A 166 12.61 17.45 4.14
CA ALA A 166 11.93 18.14 5.23
C ALA A 166 12.72 18.05 6.55
N ALA A 167 13.24 16.86 6.87
CA ALA A 167 14.07 16.66 8.06
C ALA A 167 15.37 17.47 7.99
N LYS A 168 16.00 17.56 6.81
CA LYS A 168 17.21 18.38 6.62
C LYS A 168 16.94 19.86 6.84
N ILE A 169 15.85 20.40 6.29
CA ILE A 169 15.45 21.80 6.47
C ILE A 169 15.18 22.11 7.94
N SER A 170 14.47 21.24 8.66
CA SER A 170 14.19 21.44 10.09
C SER A 170 15.44 21.52 10.97
N ARG A 171 16.54 20.86 10.56
CA ARG A 171 17.83 20.89 11.27
C ARG A 171 18.65 22.13 10.96
N LEU A 172 18.44 22.78 9.80
CA LEU A 172 19.11 24.02 9.44
C LEU A 172 18.53 25.24 10.16
N HIS A 173 17.27 25.16 10.61
CA HIS A 173 16.58 26.20 11.37
C HIS A 173 16.66 26.04 12.90
N ARG A 174 17.42 25.06 13.40
CA ARG A 174 17.76 24.90 14.82
C ARG A 174 19.22 25.28 15.04
#